data_AF-A0AAW0ET59-F1
#
_entry.id   AF-A0AAW0ET59-F1
#
_cell.length_a   1.000
_cell.length_b   1.000
_cell.length_c   1.000
_cell.angle_alpha   90.00
_cell.angle_beta   90.00
_cell.angle_gamma   90.00
#
_symmetry.space_group_name_H-M   'P 1'
#
loop_
_entity.id
_entity.type
_entity.pdbx_description
1 polymer ?
#
loop_
_entity_poly.entity_id
_entity_poly.type
_entity_poly.pdbx_seq_one_letter_code
_entity_poly.pdbx_strand_id
1 'polypeptide(L)'
;MTQDETTAAGSSGKEAWETLKEKGNEAFKSNAFAEAVLHYSVAIEAHPDEPVLYSNRSAAHLKQGHFLEAAHDAEKAVSIDNAFTKAYSRLHNALCNLGQFSRAAEALKAGLIAVSTSPNATPQDVKHLRELLASAEHASKVVPRVRHLLDTGALADASRAISGTYRDFPECPAVAFLYAEAHASSSPEAASKVLAPFAHSHSSDPDYLYLRAFVLYCRGQDGFSSAQSILRQTMLVDPDNAKSRVLLKRIRAIEVHKDAGNAAFKNKNAKEAVEEYTKAVECDPTNARMNATLRGNRAAAKMDLNDYKGALLDCDFAINNGATSAKIYARRSRIHEQLEKFDDAVRDMQQAAEADGTFEAELRQLRVRAKRSKRKDYYKVLGVSQQESNQDTLKRAYKKACLQWHPDKWAHASEEEKTHAEMQFKEIGEAFGVLSDPQKKRMYDSGQMDNDVEGANMPSGFGGDVNGGDIFHMMNFVFTNGSGQGGQFPGGGFQTGGFPSASFGGPFADGRGNGRRRPRGGTGFF
;
A
#
# COMPACT_ATOMS: atom_id res chain seq x y z
N MET A 1 -77.23 -24.54 -44.28
CA MET A 1 -75.97 -24.10 -44.90
C MET A 1 -76.09 -22.59 -45.07
N THR A 2 -75.40 -21.72 -44.35
CA THR A 2 -74.13 -21.86 -43.62
C THR A 2 -74.07 -20.74 -42.57
N GLN A 3 -74.02 -21.12 -41.30
CA GLN A 3 -73.39 -20.33 -40.24
C GLN A 3 -71.89 -20.64 -40.36
N ASP A 4 -71.06 -19.79 -40.98
CA ASP A 4 -69.59 -19.98 -40.91
C ASP A 4 -68.74 -18.81 -41.45
N GLU A 5 -69.19 -17.56 -41.34
CA GLU A 5 -68.38 -16.41 -41.82
C GLU A 5 -68.00 -15.38 -40.74
N THR A 6 -68.36 -15.61 -39.47
CA THR A 6 -68.02 -14.69 -38.36
C THR A 6 -66.81 -15.13 -37.52
N THR A 7 -66.16 -16.25 -37.85
CA THR A 7 -65.04 -16.82 -37.10
C THR A 7 -63.66 -16.61 -37.76
N ALA A 8 -63.59 -16.17 -39.02
CA ALA A 8 -62.34 -16.08 -39.78
C ALA A 8 -61.59 -14.71 -39.66
N ALA A 9 -62.26 -13.63 -39.28
CA ALA A 9 -61.62 -12.31 -39.16
C ALA A 9 -60.86 -12.09 -37.84
N GLY A 10 -61.08 -12.95 -36.83
CA GLY A 10 -60.42 -12.88 -35.53
C GLY A 10 -59.13 -13.70 -35.40
N SER A 11 -58.79 -14.55 -36.40
CA SER A 11 -57.61 -15.42 -36.34
C SER A 11 -56.35 -14.79 -36.94
N SER A 12 -56.46 -13.94 -37.96
CA SER A 12 -55.30 -13.37 -38.68
C SER A 12 -54.48 -12.38 -37.85
N GLY A 13 -55.13 -11.62 -36.96
CA GLY A 13 -54.44 -10.73 -36.01
C GLY A 13 -53.76 -11.48 -34.86
N LYS A 14 -54.36 -12.58 -34.39
CA LYS A 14 -53.84 -13.41 -33.28
C LYS A 14 -52.55 -14.14 -33.64
N GLU A 15 -52.47 -14.71 -34.84
CA GLU A 15 -51.25 -15.43 -35.30
C GLU A 15 -50.09 -14.47 -35.63
N ALA A 16 -50.39 -13.23 -36.01
CA ALA A 16 -49.41 -12.24 -36.42
C ALA A 16 -48.55 -11.72 -35.25
N TRP A 17 -49.17 -11.36 -34.11
CA TRP A 17 -48.43 -10.82 -32.96
C TRP A 17 -47.63 -11.90 -32.22
N GLU A 18 -48.11 -13.15 -32.19
CA GLU A 18 -47.37 -14.27 -31.60
C GLU A 18 -46.10 -14.58 -32.38
N THR A 19 -46.16 -14.54 -33.71
CA THR A 19 -44.98 -14.70 -34.58
C THR A 19 -43.98 -13.57 -34.34
N LEU A 20 -44.44 -12.32 -34.22
CA LEU A 20 -43.59 -11.17 -33.91
C LEU A 20 -42.95 -11.28 -32.51
N LYS A 21 -43.72 -11.75 -31.52
CA LYS A 21 -43.21 -12.05 -30.18
C LYS A 21 -42.09 -13.09 -30.24
N GLU A 22 -42.25 -14.17 -31.00
CA GLU A 22 -41.19 -15.18 -31.11
C GLU A 22 -39.94 -14.67 -31.82
N LYS A 23 -40.08 -13.85 -32.87
CA LYS A 23 -38.94 -13.13 -33.47
C LYS A 23 -38.24 -12.23 -32.45
N GLY A 24 -39.00 -11.51 -31.64
CA GLY A 24 -38.46 -10.71 -30.54
C GLY A 24 -37.73 -11.57 -29.50
N ASN A 25 -38.28 -12.74 -29.16
CA ASN A 25 -37.65 -13.68 -28.23
C ASN A 25 -36.34 -14.24 -28.81
N GLU A 26 -36.31 -14.55 -30.10
CA GLU A 26 -35.11 -15.01 -30.82
C GLU A 26 -34.04 -13.93 -30.86
N ALA A 27 -34.39 -12.70 -31.25
CA ALA A 27 -33.49 -11.56 -31.21
C ALA A 27 -32.95 -11.31 -29.79
N PHE A 28 -33.81 -11.42 -28.77
CA PHE A 28 -33.39 -11.29 -27.37
C PHE A 28 -32.39 -12.38 -26.95
N LYS A 29 -32.61 -13.64 -27.33
CA LYS A 29 -31.69 -14.75 -27.08
C LYS A 29 -30.35 -14.57 -27.79
N SER A 30 -30.36 -13.92 -28.96
CA SER A 30 -29.17 -13.57 -29.74
C SER A 30 -28.46 -12.30 -29.26
N ASN A 31 -28.87 -11.71 -28.13
CA ASN A 31 -28.41 -10.41 -27.62
C ASN A 31 -28.63 -9.22 -28.56
N ALA A 32 -29.47 -9.37 -29.59
CA ALA A 32 -29.90 -8.30 -30.49
C ALA A 32 -31.05 -7.50 -29.85
N PHE A 33 -30.76 -6.83 -28.72
CA PHE A 33 -31.79 -6.20 -27.89
C PHE A 33 -32.55 -5.07 -28.60
N ALA A 34 -31.87 -4.29 -29.45
CA ALA A 34 -32.52 -3.25 -30.25
C ALA A 34 -33.54 -3.84 -31.24
N GLU A 35 -33.17 -4.93 -31.91
CA GLU A 35 -34.07 -5.66 -32.82
C GLU A 35 -35.23 -6.32 -32.06
N ALA A 36 -34.96 -6.89 -30.88
CA ALA A 36 -36.00 -7.41 -30.00
C ALA A 36 -37.02 -6.33 -29.63
N VAL A 37 -36.57 -5.11 -29.27
CA VAL A 37 -37.45 -3.97 -28.98
C VAL A 37 -38.33 -3.62 -30.19
N LEU A 38 -37.78 -3.64 -31.41
CA LEU A 38 -38.55 -3.39 -32.63
C LEU A 38 -39.66 -4.43 -32.82
N HIS A 39 -39.32 -5.72 -32.73
CA HIS A 39 -40.30 -6.79 -32.89
C HIS A 39 -41.40 -6.76 -31.83
N TYR A 40 -41.05 -6.52 -30.56
CA TYR A 40 -42.07 -6.38 -29.51
C TYR A 40 -42.92 -5.13 -29.70
N SER A 41 -42.37 -4.03 -30.20
CA SER A 41 -43.13 -2.80 -30.45
C SER A 41 -44.20 -3.01 -31.53
N VAL A 42 -43.86 -3.66 -32.63
CA VAL A 42 -44.83 -4.03 -33.68
C VAL A 42 -45.86 -5.04 -33.14
N ALA A 43 -45.45 -5.98 -32.30
CA ALA A 43 -46.38 -6.89 -31.64
C ALA A 43 -47.38 -6.16 -30.73
N ILE A 44 -46.94 -5.13 -30.00
CA ILE A 44 -47.78 -4.30 -29.13
C ILE A 44 -48.78 -3.48 -29.93
N GLU A 45 -48.38 -2.94 -31.08
CA GLU A 45 -49.31 -2.25 -31.99
C GLU A 45 -50.42 -3.19 -32.50
N ALA A 46 -50.06 -4.44 -32.80
CA ALA A 46 -51.03 -5.45 -33.21
C ALA A 46 -51.91 -5.96 -32.06
N HIS A 47 -51.39 -6.01 -30.83
CA HIS A 47 -52.13 -6.48 -29.66
C HIS A 47 -51.75 -5.72 -28.37
N PRO A 48 -52.39 -4.57 -28.09
CA PRO A 48 -52.00 -3.66 -27.01
C PRO A 48 -52.44 -4.08 -25.61
N ASP A 49 -53.26 -5.11 -25.48
CA ASP A 49 -53.77 -5.59 -24.18
C ASP A 49 -53.02 -6.83 -23.67
N GLU A 50 -51.92 -7.22 -24.32
CA GLU A 50 -51.13 -8.39 -23.93
C GLU A 50 -49.97 -8.01 -22.98
N PRO A 51 -50.02 -8.38 -21.69
CA PRO A 51 -49.03 -7.94 -20.70
C PRO A 51 -47.63 -8.53 -20.96
N VAL A 52 -47.55 -9.72 -21.57
CA VAL A 52 -46.27 -10.40 -21.86
C VAL A 52 -45.42 -9.60 -22.83
N LEU A 53 -46.02 -8.90 -23.80
CA LEU A 53 -45.29 -8.11 -24.79
C LEU A 53 -44.56 -6.92 -24.16
N TYR A 54 -45.27 -6.13 -23.36
CA TYR A 54 -44.69 -5.03 -22.60
C TYR A 54 -43.61 -5.54 -21.65
N SER A 55 -43.89 -6.62 -20.94
CA SER A 55 -42.92 -7.22 -20.03
C SER A 55 -41.65 -7.65 -20.80
N ASN A 56 -41.77 -8.28 -21.97
CA ASN A 56 -40.60 -8.71 -22.75
C ASN A 56 -39.82 -7.53 -23.35
N ARG A 57 -40.52 -6.48 -23.81
CA ARG A 57 -39.88 -5.24 -24.27
C ARG A 57 -39.16 -4.51 -23.13
N SER A 58 -39.76 -4.48 -21.93
CA SER A 58 -39.10 -4.00 -20.71
C SER A 58 -37.79 -4.74 -20.43
N ALA A 59 -37.76 -6.07 -20.60
CA ALA A 59 -36.51 -6.84 -20.46
C ALA A 59 -35.45 -6.44 -21.47
N ALA A 60 -35.84 -6.20 -22.72
CA ALA A 60 -34.93 -5.77 -23.78
C ALA A 60 -34.41 -4.33 -23.52
N HIS A 61 -35.24 -3.45 -22.97
CA HIS A 61 -34.82 -2.13 -22.52
C HIS A 61 -33.85 -2.19 -21.32
N LEU A 62 -34.09 -3.06 -20.33
CA LEU A 62 -33.15 -3.29 -19.23
C LEU A 62 -31.77 -3.69 -19.73
N LYS A 63 -31.70 -4.59 -20.73
CA LYS A 63 -30.42 -5.02 -21.31
C LYS A 63 -29.70 -3.95 -22.13
N GLN A 64 -30.40 -2.90 -22.54
CA GLN A 64 -29.83 -1.72 -23.20
C GLN A 64 -29.48 -0.60 -22.22
N GLY A 65 -29.82 -0.71 -20.93
CA GLY A 65 -29.68 0.37 -19.96
C GLY A 65 -30.73 1.47 -20.09
N HIS A 66 -31.79 1.26 -20.88
CA HIS A 66 -32.91 2.18 -21.08
C HIS A 66 -33.92 2.00 -19.94
N PHE A 67 -33.53 2.40 -18.72
CA PHE A 67 -34.28 2.07 -17.50
C PHE A 67 -35.62 2.80 -17.38
N LEU A 68 -35.76 4.00 -17.96
CA LEU A 68 -37.03 4.74 -17.95
C LEU A 68 -38.09 4.02 -18.78
N GLU A 69 -37.74 3.64 -20.00
CA GLU A 69 -38.60 2.90 -20.92
C GLU A 69 -38.93 1.51 -20.35
N ALA A 70 -37.95 0.85 -19.74
CA ALA A 70 -38.17 -0.43 -19.06
C ALA A 70 -39.18 -0.31 -17.91
N ALA A 71 -39.11 0.76 -17.11
CA ALA A 71 -40.05 1.00 -16.02
C ALA A 71 -41.47 1.23 -16.56
N HIS A 72 -41.62 2.09 -17.58
CA HIS A 72 -42.92 2.37 -18.19
C HIS A 72 -43.59 1.10 -18.74
N ASP A 73 -42.85 0.27 -19.48
CA ASP A 73 -43.37 -0.99 -20.00
C ASP A 73 -43.72 -1.99 -18.88
N ALA A 74 -42.92 -2.05 -17.82
CA ALA A 74 -43.22 -2.94 -16.70
C ALA A 74 -44.46 -2.45 -15.90
N GLU A 75 -44.61 -1.14 -15.70
CA GLU A 75 -45.82 -0.54 -15.10
C GLU A 75 -47.06 -0.84 -15.96
N LYS A 76 -46.94 -0.72 -17.28
CA LYS A 76 -48.04 -1.05 -18.21
C LYS A 76 -48.41 -2.53 -18.12
N ALA A 77 -47.44 -3.44 -18.10
CA ALA A 77 -47.68 -4.87 -17.94
C ALA A 77 -48.41 -5.20 -16.62
N VAL A 78 -48.00 -4.59 -15.51
CA VAL A 78 -48.64 -4.75 -14.20
C VAL A 78 -50.04 -4.14 -14.16
N SER A 79 -50.28 -3.05 -14.90
CA SER A 79 -51.61 -2.44 -14.98
C SER A 79 -52.63 -3.30 -15.73
N ILE A 80 -52.16 -4.11 -16.68
CA ILE A 80 -52.97 -5.07 -17.45
C ILE A 80 -53.19 -6.35 -16.63
N ASP A 81 -52.11 -6.91 -16.08
CA ASP A 81 -52.15 -8.10 -15.22
C ASP A 81 -51.39 -7.83 -13.91
N ASN A 82 -52.16 -7.55 -12.85
CA ASN A 82 -51.63 -7.24 -11.53
C ASN A 82 -51.11 -8.48 -10.76
N ALA A 83 -51.31 -9.69 -11.30
CA ALA A 83 -50.73 -10.91 -10.75
C ALA A 83 -49.42 -11.31 -11.49
N PHE A 84 -48.94 -10.48 -12.42
CA PHE A 84 -47.81 -10.84 -13.27
C PHE A 84 -46.45 -10.66 -12.57
N THR A 85 -46.00 -11.68 -11.84
CA THR A 85 -44.75 -11.69 -11.05
C THR A 85 -43.49 -11.25 -11.84
N LYS A 86 -43.36 -11.67 -13.10
CA LYS A 86 -42.19 -11.30 -13.94
C LYS A 86 -42.17 -9.80 -14.26
N ALA A 87 -43.34 -9.17 -14.44
CA ALA A 87 -43.42 -7.74 -14.68
C ALA A 87 -42.97 -6.94 -13.44
N TYR A 88 -43.36 -7.36 -12.23
CA TYR A 88 -42.85 -6.77 -10.99
C TYR A 88 -41.33 -6.90 -10.83
N SER A 89 -40.75 -8.02 -11.24
CA SER A 89 -39.28 -8.21 -11.22
C SER A 89 -38.58 -7.22 -12.15
N ARG A 90 -39.14 -7.00 -13.34
CA ARG A 90 -38.63 -6.05 -14.33
C ARG A 90 -38.80 -4.60 -13.85
N LEU A 91 -39.95 -4.29 -13.24
CA LEU A 91 -40.22 -2.99 -12.63
C LEU A 91 -39.26 -2.67 -11.48
N HIS A 92 -39.01 -3.63 -10.59
CA HIS A 92 -38.02 -3.51 -9.52
C HIS A 92 -36.64 -3.17 -10.09
N ASN A 93 -36.13 -3.96 -11.03
CA ASN A 93 -34.82 -3.73 -11.63
C ASN A 93 -34.73 -2.36 -12.33
N ALA A 94 -35.78 -1.95 -13.04
CA ALA A 94 -35.81 -0.66 -13.72
C ALA A 94 -35.78 0.50 -12.72
N LEU A 95 -36.69 0.50 -11.74
CA LEU A 95 -36.78 1.56 -10.73
C LEU A 95 -35.55 1.62 -9.81
N CYS A 96 -34.99 0.48 -9.42
CA CYS A 96 -33.76 0.43 -8.61
C CYS A 96 -32.55 0.97 -9.38
N ASN A 97 -32.41 0.66 -10.67
CA ASN A 97 -31.35 1.27 -11.49
C ASN A 97 -31.54 2.78 -11.68
N LEU A 98 -32.78 3.27 -11.71
CA LEU A 98 -33.10 4.69 -11.67
C LEU A 98 -32.90 5.34 -10.29
N GLY A 99 -32.51 4.58 -9.27
CA GLY A 99 -32.38 5.06 -7.88
C GLY A 99 -33.71 5.33 -7.17
N GLN A 100 -34.84 4.92 -7.76
CA GLN A 100 -36.19 5.16 -7.26
C GLN A 100 -36.67 4.03 -6.32
N PHE A 101 -35.87 3.75 -5.29
CA PHE A 101 -36.08 2.62 -4.38
C PHE A 101 -37.42 2.67 -3.63
N SER A 102 -37.89 3.86 -3.24
CA SER A 102 -39.18 4.01 -2.56
C SER A 102 -40.35 3.62 -3.48
N ARG A 103 -40.33 4.08 -4.75
CA ARG A 103 -41.34 3.69 -5.75
C ARG A 103 -41.30 2.19 -6.02
N ALA A 104 -40.10 1.60 -6.12
CA ALA A 104 -39.95 0.16 -6.29
C ALA A 104 -40.59 -0.62 -5.12
N ALA A 105 -40.33 -0.19 -3.89
CA ALA A 105 -40.90 -0.82 -2.70
C ALA A 105 -42.43 -0.68 -2.64
N GLU A 106 -42.98 0.48 -2.98
CA GLU A 106 -44.43 0.70 -3.04
C GLU A 106 -45.11 -0.19 -4.09
N ALA A 107 -44.55 -0.25 -5.31
CA ALA A 107 -45.05 -1.12 -6.36
C ALA A 107 -45.02 -2.60 -5.97
N LEU A 108 -43.93 -3.05 -5.32
CA LEU A 108 -43.80 -4.43 -4.85
C LEU A 108 -44.73 -4.75 -3.69
N LYS A 109 -45.05 -3.80 -2.80
CA LYS A 109 -46.07 -4.00 -1.75
C LYS A 109 -47.44 -4.25 -2.37
N ALA A 110 -47.83 -3.42 -3.34
CA ALA A 110 -49.08 -3.60 -4.06
C ALA A 110 -49.11 -4.94 -4.81
N GLY A 111 -48.01 -5.29 -5.49
CA GLY A 111 -47.87 -6.57 -6.20
C GLY A 111 -47.89 -7.79 -5.30
N LEU A 112 -47.30 -7.72 -4.12
CA LEU A 112 -47.34 -8.82 -3.16
C LEU A 112 -48.78 -9.11 -2.71
N ILE A 113 -49.61 -8.07 -2.52
CA ILE A 113 -51.02 -8.24 -2.20
C ILE A 113 -51.76 -8.91 -3.36
N ALA A 114 -51.62 -8.36 -4.58
CA ALA A 114 -52.32 -8.86 -5.77
C ALA A 114 -51.91 -10.29 -6.15
N VAL A 115 -50.62 -10.61 -6.10
CA VAL A 115 -50.12 -11.96 -6.38
C VAL A 115 -50.56 -12.93 -5.28
N SER A 116 -50.52 -12.54 -4.00
CA SER A 116 -50.94 -13.44 -2.90
C SER A 116 -52.43 -13.78 -2.92
N THR A 117 -53.27 -12.97 -3.56
CA THR A 117 -54.70 -13.23 -3.73
C THR A 117 -55.04 -13.91 -5.06
N SER A 118 -54.06 -14.09 -5.95
CA SER A 118 -54.25 -14.73 -7.25
C SER A 118 -54.28 -16.26 -7.13
N PRO A 119 -55.25 -16.96 -7.78
CA PRO A 119 -55.32 -18.42 -7.74
C PRO A 119 -54.14 -19.10 -8.46
N ASN A 120 -53.43 -18.38 -9.33
CA ASN A 120 -52.32 -18.90 -10.12
C ASN A 120 -50.94 -18.65 -9.49
N ALA A 121 -50.88 -17.98 -8.34
CA ALA A 121 -49.62 -17.62 -7.71
C ALA A 121 -48.97 -18.81 -7.00
N THR A 122 -47.68 -19.02 -7.25
CA THR A 122 -46.92 -20.05 -6.56
C THR A 122 -46.31 -19.49 -5.26
N PRO A 123 -46.03 -20.34 -4.25
CA PRO A 123 -45.28 -19.93 -3.06
C PRO A 123 -43.92 -19.32 -3.40
N GLN A 124 -43.32 -19.74 -4.52
CA GLN A 124 -42.04 -19.24 -5.01
C GLN A 124 -42.17 -17.80 -5.55
N ASP A 125 -43.27 -17.47 -6.24
CA ASP A 125 -43.55 -16.11 -6.71
C ASP A 125 -43.66 -15.13 -5.54
N VAL A 126 -44.43 -15.52 -4.52
CA VAL A 126 -44.61 -14.70 -3.31
C VAL A 126 -43.29 -14.53 -2.56
N LYS A 127 -42.48 -15.60 -2.45
CA LYS A 127 -41.15 -15.53 -1.83
C LYS A 127 -40.24 -14.58 -2.60
N HIS A 128 -40.18 -14.71 -3.92
CA HIS A 128 -39.36 -13.86 -4.80
C HIS A 128 -39.73 -12.38 -4.66
N LEU A 129 -41.02 -12.04 -4.69
CA LEU A 129 -41.46 -10.65 -4.50
C LEU A 129 -41.10 -10.10 -3.12
N ARG A 130 -41.13 -10.92 -2.06
CA ARG A 130 -40.67 -10.50 -0.72
C ARG A 130 -39.18 -10.19 -0.69
N GLU A 131 -38.36 -10.97 -1.39
CA GLU A 131 -36.92 -10.73 -1.50
C GLU A 131 -36.62 -9.41 -2.25
N LEU A 132 -37.29 -9.17 -3.37
CA LEU A 132 -37.20 -7.89 -4.10
C LEU A 132 -37.71 -6.71 -3.27
N LEU A 133 -38.77 -6.90 -2.49
CA LEU A 133 -39.29 -5.85 -1.63
C LEU A 133 -38.28 -5.50 -0.54
N ALA A 134 -37.70 -6.51 0.11
CA ALA A 134 -36.70 -6.32 1.16
C ALA A 134 -35.46 -5.59 0.63
N SER A 135 -34.97 -5.92 -0.57
CA SER A 135 -33.82 -5.22 -1.17
C SER A 135 -34.15 -3.75 -1.51
N ALA A 136 -35.33 -3.47 -2.07
CA ALA A 136 -35.76 -2.10 -2.36
C ALA A 136 -35.96 -1.27 -1.08
N GLU A 137 -36.59 -1.83 -0.04
CA GLU A 137 -36.77 -1.15 1.25
C GLU A 137 -35.45 -0.92 1.99
N HIS A 138 -34.49 -1.84 1.84
CA HIS A 138 -33.18 -1.65 2.41
C HIS A 138 -32.47 -0.47 1.74
N ALA A 139 -32.41 -0.46 0.41
CA ALA A 139 -31.77 0.60 -0.36
C ALA A 139 -32.43 1.98 -0.15
N SER A 140 -33.77 2.04 -0.05
CA SER A 140 -34.50 3.29 0.19
C SER A 140 -34.15 3.96 1.53
N LYS A 141 -33.70 3.17 2.52
CA LYS A 141 -33.23 3.67 3.82
C LYS A 141 -31.73 3.98 3.80
N VAL A 142 -30.92 3.14 3.16
CA VAL A 142 -29.45 3.29 3.16
C VAL A 142 -29.00 4.47 2.34
N VAL A 143 -29.54 4.67 1.13
CA VAL A 143 -29.06 5.70 0.19
C VAL A 143 -29.16 7.11 0.79
N PRO A 144 -30.30 7.56 1.37
CA PRO A 144 -30.37 8.86 2.03
C PRO A 144 -29.46 8.98 3.24
N ARG A 145 -29.33 7.90 4.04
CA ARG A 145 -28.43 7.86 5.20
C ARG A 145 -26.97 8.04 4.78
N VAL A 146 -26.54 7.35 3.73
CA VAL A 146 -25.16 7.45 3.22
C VAL A 146 -24.89 8.85 2.69
N ARG A 147 -25.84 9.45 1.95
CA ARG A 147 -25.71 10.85 1.51
C ARG A 147 -25.48 11.79 2.68
N HIS A 148 -26.28 11.66 3.75
CA HIS A 148 -26.09 12.45 4.97
C HIS A 148 -24.73 12.22 5.64
N LEU A 149 -24.25 10.97 5.70
CA LEU A 149 -22.93 10.65 6.25
C LEU A 149 -21.80 11.29 5.43
N LEU A 150 -21.92 11.30 4.10
CA LEU A 150 -20.95 11.97 3.22
C LEU A 150 -20.97 13.49 3.42
N ASP A 151 -22.16 14.09 3.51
CA ASP A 151 -22.31 15.54 3.73
C ASP A 151 -21.77 16.00 5.09
N THR A 152 -21.82 15.12 6.10
CA THR A 152 -21.24 15.35 7.43
C THR A 152 -19.77 14.94 7.54
N GLY A 153 -19.17 14.38 6.49
CA GLY A 153 -17.77 13.96 6.45
C GLY A 153 -17.47 12.63 7.15
N ALA A 154 -18.49 11.87 7.55
CA ALA A 154 -18.36 10.55 8.19
C ALA A 154 -18.05 9.44 7.17
N LEU A 155 -16.92 9.56 6.46
CA LEU A 155 -16.55 8.70 5.32
C LEU A 155 -16.46 7.21 5.66
N ALA A 156 -15.90 6.86 6.82
CA ALA A 156 -15.75 5.46 7.24
C ALA A 156 -17.12 4.77 7.46
N ASP A 157 -18.08 5.49 8.04
CA ASP A 157 -19.43 4.98 8.26
C ASP A 157 -20.22 4.94 6.96
N ALA A 158 -20.04 5.93 6.08
CA ALA A 158 -20.61 5.94 4.74
C ALA A 158 -20.14 4.72 3.93
N SER A 159 -18.82 4.47 3.90
CA SER A 159 -18.20 3.32 3.22
C SER A 159 -18.77 1.98 3.72
N ARG A 160 -18.85 1.80 5.03
CA ARG A 160 -19.43 0.59 5.64
C ARG A 160 -20.91 0.41 5.30
N ALA A 161 -21.69 1.50 5.37
CA ALA A 161 -23.13 1.45 5.15
C ALA A 161 -23.51 1.18 3.68
N ILE A 162 -22.78 1.74 2.71
CA ILE A 162 -23.10 1.62 1.28
C ILE A 162 -22.63 0.29 0.65
N SER A 163 -21.65 -0.40 1.25
CA SER A 163 -21.01 -1.58 0.65
C SER A 163 -21.98 -2.72 0.31
N GLY A 164 -22.98 -2.96 1.17
CA GLY A 164 -24.00 -3.98 0.90
C GLY A 164 -24.89 -3.60 -0.29
N THR A 165 -25.43 -2.37 -0.26
CA THR A 165 -26.31 -1.86 -1.32
C THR A 165 -25.61 -1.78 -2.68
N TYR A 166 -24.31 -1.45 -2.72
CA TYR A 166 -23.53 -1.48 -3.97
C TYR A 166 -23.38 -2.89 -4.55
N ARG A 167 -23.25 -3.92 -3.69
CA ARG A 167 -23.22 -5.31 -4.15
C ARG A 167 -24.54 -5.71 -4.81
N ASP A 168 -25.66 -5.25 -4.26
CA ASP A 168 -27.00 -5.57 -4.75
C ASP A 168 -27.34 -4.77 -6.01
N PHE A 169 -26.86 -3.52 -6.12
CA PHE A 169 -27.20 -2.59 -7.20
C PHE A 169 -25.96 -1.89 -7.81
N PRO A 170 -25.02 -2.63 -8.42
CA PRO A 170 -23.76 -2.06 -8.93
C PRO A 170 -23.96 -1.17 -10.17
N GLU A 171 -25.04 -1.37 -10.92
CA GLU A 171 -25.37 -0.62 -12.14
C GLU A 171 -26.19 0.65 -11.87
N CYS A 172 -26.68 0.84 -10.63
CA CYS A 172 -27.40 2.04 -10.25
C CYS A 172 -26.42 3.21 -10.07
N PRO A 173 -26.51 4.30 -10.88
CA PRO A 173 -25.60 5.44 -10.77
C PRO A 173 -25.63 6.06 -9.37
N ALA A 174 -26.81 6.23 -8.79
CA ALA A 174 -26.96 6.82 -7.45
C ALA A 174 -26.22 6.03 -6.36
N VAL A 175 -26.17 4.69 -6.46
CA VAL A 175 -25.47 3.83 -5.51
C VAL A 175 -23.98 3.78 -5.82
N ALA A 176 -23.61 3.61 -7.09
CA ALA A 176 -22.22 3.56 -7.53
C ALA A 176 -21.47 4.86 -7.22
N PHE A 177 -22.12 6.00 -7.40
CA PHE A 177 -21.55 7.32 -7.14
C PHE A 177 -21.30 7.54 -5.65
N LEU A 178 -22.27 7.20 -4.79
CA LEU A 178 -22.08 7.25 -3.33
C LEU A 178 -20.99 6.28 -2.85
N TYR A 179 -20.93 5.08 -3.44
CA TYR A 179 -19.88 4.11 -3.14
C TYR A 179 -18.50 4.65 -3.54
N ALA A 180 -18.38 5.23 -4.74
CA ALA A 180 -17.13 5.84 -5.22
C ALA A 180 -16.69 7.00 -4.32
N GLU A 181 -17.60 7.91 -3.96
CA GLU A 181 -17.31 9.05 -3.07
C GLU A 181 -16.79 8.57 -1.71
N ALA A 182 -17.48 7.60 -1.10
CA ALA A 182 -17.11 7.07 0.22
C ALA A 182 -15.74 6.38 0.25
N HIS A 183 -15.28 5.83 -0.88
CA HIS A 183 -14.03 5.07 -0.95
C HIS A 183 -12.88 5.85 -1.60
N ALA A 184 -13.14 6.95 -2.32
CA ALA A 184 -12.14 7.65 -3.13
C ALA A 184 -10.89 8.08 -2.35
N SER A 185 -11.04 8.54 -1.10
CA SER A 185 -9.90 8.95 -0.27
C SER A 185 -9.01 7.77 0.16
N SER A 186 -9.58 6.57 0.28
CA SER A 186 -8.84 5.35 0.69
C SER A 186 -8.29 4.57 -0.51
N SER A 187 -9.06 4.47 -1.59
CA SER A 187 -8.74 3.71 -2.79
C SER A 187 -9.29 4.41 -4.03
N PRO A 188 -8.63 5.47 -4.51
CA PRO A 188 -9.06 6.20 -5.69
C PRO A 188 -9.01 5.33 -6.95
N GLU A 189 -8.15 4.32 -7.03
CA GLU A 189 -8.12 3.37 -8.15
C GLU A 189 -9.39 2.51 -8.20
N ALA A 190 -9.87 2.04 -7.04
CA ALA A 190 -11.12 1.29 -6.96
C ALA A 190 -12.31 2.19 -7.31
N ALA A 191 -12.36 3.41 -6.77
CA ALA A 191 -13.40 4.38 -7.10
C ALA A 191 -13.42 4.71 -8.60
N SER A 192 -12.25 4.86 -9.24
CA SER A 192 -12.16 5.07 -10.69
C SER A 192 -12.73 3.90 -11.50
N LYS A 193 -12.55 2.65 -11.03
CA LYS A 193 -13.12 1.46 -11.69
C LYS A 193 -14.64 1.42 -11.56
N VAL A 194 -15.18 1.81 -10.40
CA VAL A 194 -16.63 1.90 -10.16
C VAL A 194 -17.28 2.93 -11.08
N LEU A 195 -16.60 4.04 -11.36
CA LEU A 195 -17.11 5.11 -12.23
C LEU A 195 -16.99 4.80 -13.73
N ALA A 196 -16.07 3.91 -14.13
CA ALA A 196 -15.76 3.66 -15.55
C ALA A 196 -16.97 3.27 -16.42
N PRO A 197 -17.92 2.40 -15.99
CA PRO A 197 -19.10 2.07 -16.77
C PRO A 197 -19.99 3.26 -17.12
N PHE A 198 -19.95 4.33 -16.31
CA PHE A 198 -20.81 5.50 -16.46
C PHE A 198 -20.21 6.58 -17.36
N ALA A 199 -18.99 6.38 -17.87
CA ALA A 199 -18.25 7.40 -18.62
C ALA A 199 -18.94 7.91 -19.89
N HIS A 200 -19.70 7.05 -20.56
CA HIS A 200 -20.44 7.41 -21.77
C HIS A 200 -21.84 7.93 -21.45
N SER A 201 -22.56 7.26 -20.53
CA SER A 201 -23.95 7.59 -20.21
C SER A 201 -24.11 8.84 -19.34
N HIS A 202 -23.08 9.19 -18.55
CA HIS A 202 -23.12 10.30 -17.58
C HIS A 202 -22.02 11.33 -17.85
N SER A 203 -21.48 11.40 -19.08
CA SER A 203 -20.33 12.26 -19.41
C SER A 203 -20.53 13.75 -19.10
N SER A 204 -21.78 14.20 -19.07
CA SER A 204 -22.17 15.59 -18.84
C SER A 204 -22.90 15.80 -17.51
N ASP A 205 -23.05 14.75 -16.70
CA ASP A 205 -23.68 14.82 -15.38
C ASP A 205 -22.73 15.54 -14.39
N PRO A 206 -23.18 16.64 -13.74
CA PRO A 206 -22.37 17.36 -12.76
C PRO A 206 -21.84 16.50 -11.61
N ASP A 207 -22.64 15.56 -11.10
CA ASP A 207 -22.23 14.68 -9.99
C ASP A 207 -21.14 13.72 -10.45
N TYR A 208 -21.28 13.16 -11.65
CA TYR A 208 -20.26 12.29 -12.25
C TYR A 208 -18.96 13.04 -12.50
N LEU A 209 -19.02 14.24 -13.08
CA LEU A 209 -17.85 15.08 -13.33
C LEU A 209 -17.14 15.46 -12.03
N TYR A 210 -17.90 15.87 -11.00
CA TYR A 210 -17.36 16.13 -9.67
C TYR A 210 -16.62 14.91 -9.11
N LEU A 211 -17.23 13.72 -9.13
CA LEU A 211 -16.62 12.52 -8.58
C LEU A 211 -15.35 12.11 -9.34
N ARG A 212 -15.31 12.26 -10.67
CA ARG A 212 -14.07 12.06 -11.43
C ARG A 212 -12.97 13.01 -10.97
N ALA A 213 -13.29 14.28 -10.78
CA ALA A 213 -12.32 15.25 -10.28
C ALA A 213 -11.88 14.93 -8.84
N PHE A 214 -12.80 14.49 -7.98
CA PHE A 214 -12.51 14.11 -6.61
C PHE A 214 -11.60 12.87 -6.53
N VAL A 215 -11.82 11.88 -7.38
CA VAL A 215 -10.94 10.71 -7.49
C VAL A 215 -9.54 11.13 -7.94
N LEU A 216 -9.42 12.00 -8.95
CA LEU A 216 -8.13 12.53 -9.39
C LEU A 216 -7.43 13.32 -8.27
N TYR A 217 -8.18 14.14 -7.53
CA TYR A 217 -7.67 14.84 -6.35
C TYR A 217 -7.12 13.89 -5.29
N CYS A 218 -7.82 12.79 -5.01
CA CYS A 218 -7.38 11.78 -4.04
C CYS A 218 -6.15 11.00 -4.50
N ARG A 219 -5.83 10.98 -5.80
CA ARG A 219 -4.59 10.37 -6.32
C ARG A 219 -3.33 11.16 -5.97
N GLY A 220 -3.47 12.41 -5.53
CA GLY A 220 -2.36 13.29 -5.14
C GLY A 220 -1.97 14.28 -6.24
N GLN A 221 -0.74 14.77 -6.18
CA GLN A 221 -0.27 15.92 -6.99
C GLN A 221 -0.53 15.75 -8.51
N ASP A 222 -0.29 14.56 -9.06
CA ASP A 222 -0.41 14.32 -10.50
C ASP A 222 -1.86 14.46 -11.02
N GLY A 223 -2.85 14.31 -10.15
CA GLY A 223 -4.26 14.45 -10.50
C GLY A 223 -4.80 15.87 -10.42
N PHE A 224 -4.09 16.81 -9.80
CA PHE A 224 -4.61 18.15 -9.50
C PHE A 224 -4.95 18.95 -10.75
N SER A 225 -4.07 18.96 -11.76
CA SER A 225 -4.30 19.71 -12.99
C SER A 225 -5.57 19.24 -13.72
N SER A 226 -5.70 17.93 -13.92
CA SER A 226 -6.89 17.34 -14.53
C SER A 226 -8.15 17.55 -13.68
N ALA A 227 -8.04 17.41 -12.35
CA ALA A 227 -9.15 17.69 -11.44
C ALA A 227 -9.64 19.13 -11.57
N GLN A 228 -8.74 20.12 -11.59
CA GLN A 228 -9.12 21.53 -11.76
C GLN A 228 -9.81 21.79 -13.10
N SER A 229 -9.34 21.17 -14.19
CA SER A 229 -9.98 21.30 -15.50
C SER A 229 -11.41 20.79 -15.47
N ILE A 230 -11.63 19.59 -14.94
CA ILE A 230 -12.96 18.98 -14.82
C ILE A 230 -13.86 19.79 -13.87
N LEU A 231 -13.33 20.30 -12.75
CA LEU A 231 -14.12 21.13 -11.82
C LEU A 231 -14.59 22.42 -12.46
N ARG A 232 -13.75 23.08 -13.27
CA ARG A 232 -14.17 24.26 -14.03
C ARG A 232 -15.26 23.91 -15.04
N GLN A 233 -15.13 22.79 -15.74
CA GLN A 233 -16.19 22.30 -16.64
C GLN A 233 -17.49 22.00 -15.88
N THR A 234 -17.39 21.34 -14.72
CA THR A 234 -18.55 21.02 -13.87
C THR A 234 -19.30 22.30 -13.47
N MET A 235 -18.55 23.34 -13.08
CA MET A 235 -19.12 24.64 -12.71
C MET A 235 -19.70 25.45 -13.89
N LEU A 236 -19.37 25.10 -15.14
CA LEU A 236 -20.05 25.66 -16.31
C LEU A 236 -21.43 25.02 -16.53
N VAL A 237 -21.55 23.74 -16.20
CA VAL A 237 -22.82 22.98 -16.34
C VAL A 237 -23.74 23.23 -15.13
N ASP A 238 -23.16 23.29 -13.93
CA ASP A 238 -23.85 23.54 -12.66
C ASP A 238 -23.09 24.59 -11.83
N PRO A 239 -23.40 25.89 -12.03
CA PRO A 239 -22.75 26.99 -11.29
C PRO A 239 -22.97 26.93 -9.78
N ASP A 240 -24.04 26.27 -9.32
CA ASP A 240 -24.43 26.17 -7.91
C ASP A 240 -23.76 25.00 -7.19
N ASN A 241 -22.99 24.16 -7.89
CA ASN A 241 -22.29 23.02 -7.34
C ASN A 241 -21.27 23.41 -6.24
N ALA A 242 -21.73 23.42 -4.99
CA ALA A 242 -20.92 23.84 -3.84
C ALA A 242 -19.71 22.91 -3.63
N LYS A 243 -19.89 21.59 -3.80
CA LYS A 243 -18.82 20.59 -3.64
C LYS A 243 -17.66 20.87 -4.61
N SER A 244 -17.97 21.14 -5.88
CA SER A 244 -16.96 21.45 -6.90
C SER A 244 -16.20 22.73 -6.59
N ARG A 245 -16.92 23.79 -6.19
CA ARG A 245 -16.32 25.08 -5.83
C ARG A 245 -15.38 24.96 -4.63
N VAL A 246 -15.80 24.24 -3.59
CA VAL A 246 -15.00 24.01 -2.37
C VAL A 246 -13.74 23.21 -2.71
N LEU A 247 -13.88 22.13 -3.48
CA LEU A 247 -12.74 21.30 -3.88
C LEU A 247 -11.73 22.08 -4.74
N LEU A 248 -12.19 22.89 -5.70
CA LEU A 248 -11.33 23.72 -6.53
C LEU A 248 -10.56 24.76 -5.69
N LYS A 249 -11.24 25.42 -4.74
CA LYS A 249 -10.60 26.37 -3.83
C LYS A 249 -9.53 25.69 -2.98
N ARG A 250 -9.80 24.49 -2.48
CA ARG A 250 -8.86 23.68 -1.69
C ARG A 250 -7.63 23.29 -2.49
N ILE A 251 -7.80 22.77 -3.71
CA ILE A 251 -6.69 22.43 -4.61
C ILE A 251 -5.77 23.64 -4.81
N ARG A 252 -6.36 24.80 -5.15
CA ARG A 252 -5.60 26.03 -5.36
C ARG A 252 -4.85 26.49 -4.11
N ALA A 253 -5.48 26.42 -2.93
CA ALA A 253 -4.83 26.79 -1.67
C ALA A 253 -3.61 25.90 -1.38
N ILE A 254 -3.74 24.58 -1.59
CA ILE A 254 -2.62 23.63 -1.45
C ILE A 254 -1.49 23.98 -2.43
N GLU A 255 -1.81 24.23 -3.71
CA GLU A 255 -0.80 24.56 -4.72
C GLU A 255 -0.08 25.88 -4.43
N VAL A 256 -0.80 26.92 -4.03
CA VAL A 256 -0.23 28.22 -3.66
C VAL A 256 0.81 28.07 -2.56
N HIS A 257 0.47 27.39 -1.46
CA HIS A 257 1.40 27.18 -0.35
C HIS A 257 2.53 26.21 -0.71
N LYS A 258 2.26 25.16 -1.50
CA LYS A 258 3.31 24.27 -2.01
C LYS A 258 4.33 25.04 -2.85
N ASP A 259 3.88 25.90 -3.75
CA ASP A 259 4.74 26.63 -4.66
C ASP A 259 5.49 27.76 -3.96
N ALA A 260 4.88 28.42 -2.99
CA ALA A 260 5.57 29.33 -2.07
C ALA A 260 6.67 28.60 -1.29
N GLY A 261 6.38 27.42 -0.73
CA GLY A 261 7.36 26.60 -0.04
C GLY A 261 8.51 26.12 -0.95
N ASN A 262 8.19 25.74 -2.20
CA ASN A 262 9.19 25.40 -3.21
C ASN A 262 10.09 26.60 -3.54
N ALA A 263 9.51 27.79 -3.67
CA ALA A 263 10.25 29.01 -3.96
C ALA A 263 11.17 29.41 -2.79
N ALA A 264 10.65 29.39 -1.56
CA ALA A 264 11.43 29.65 -0.35
C ALA A 264 12.59 28.66 -0.19
N PHE A 265 12.35 27.37 -0.45
CA PHE A 265 13.39 26.34 -0.41
C PHE A 265 14.50 26.60 -1.45
N LYS A 266 14.13 26.94 -2.69
CA LYS A 266 15.09 27.32 -3.75
C LYS A 266 15.91 28.56 -3.37
N ASN A 267 15.29 29.51 -2.68
CA ASN A 267 15.93 30.72 -2.17
C ASN A 267 16.75 30.49 -0.88
N LYS A 268 16.93 29.23 -0.45
CA LYS A 268 17.61 28.84 0.80
C LYS A 268 16.97 29.41 2.07
N ASN A 269 15.71 29.85 2.00
CA ASN A 269 14.93 30.23 3.17
C ASN A 269 14.18 29.00 3.73
N ALA A 270 14.91 28.14 4.42
CA ALA A 270 14.37 26.88 4.90
C ALA A 270 13.25 27.04 5.95
N LYS A 271 13.28 28.12 6.76
CA LYS A 271 12.23 28.40 7.76
C LYS A 271 10.89 28.68 7.09
N GLU A 272 10.87 29.63 6.17
CA GLU A 272 9.67 29.98 5.39
C GLU A 272 9.17 28.78 4.58
N ALA A 273 10.07 27.98 4.00
CA ALA A 273 9.69 26.75 3.29
C ALA A 273 8.92 25.78 4.20
N VAL A 274 9.40 25.55 5.43
CA VAL A 274 8.71 24.68 6.41
C VAL A 274 7.33 25.22 6.77
N GLU A 275 7.21 26.53 6.99
CA GLU A 275 5.94 27.18 7.30
C GLU A 275 4.93 27.02 6.15
N GLU A 276 5.34 27.31 4.92
CA GLU A 276 4.47 27.23 3.75
C GLU A 276 4.04 25.77 3.44
N TYR A 277 4.94 24.79 3.53
CA TYR A 277 4.52 23.38 3.41
C TYR A 277 3.57 22.95 4.54
N THR A 278 3.71 23.52 5.72
CA THR A 278 2.80 23.23 6.84
C THR A 278 1.41 23.77 6.57
N LYS A 279 1.29 25.03 6.10
CA LYS A 279 0.02 25.61 5.63
C LYS A 279 -0.61 24.78 4.51
N ALA A 280 0.20 24.27 3.58
CA ALA A 280 -0.28 23.39 2.50
C ALA A 280 -0.90 22.09 3.04
N VAL A 281 -0.28 21.45 4.05
CA VAL A 281 -0.81 20.24 4.69
C VAL A 281 -2.08 20.54 5.49
N GLU A 282 -2.15 21.69 6.15
CA GLU A 282 -3.33 22.12 6.94
C GLU A 282 -4.55 22.43 6.06
N CYS A 283 -4.36 22.75 4.78
CA CYS A 283 -5.46 22.93 3.84
C CYS A 283 -6.30 21.67 3.65
N ASP A 284 -5.69 20.48 3.73
CA ASP A 284 -6.40 19.19 3.79
C ASP A 284 -5.54 18.10 4.46
N PRO A 285 -5.70 17.89 5.78
CA PRO A 285 -4.98 16.85 6.50
C PRO A 285 -5.37 15.43 6.07
N THR A 286 -6.51 15.25 5.39
CA THR A 286 -7.07 13.93 5.06
C THR A 286 -6.54 13.36 3.74
N ASN A 287 -6.00 14.20 2.84
CA ASN A 287 -5.40 13.74 1.59
C ASN A 287 -3.99 13.17 1.83
N ALA A 288 -3.94 11.91 2.27
CA ALA A 288 -2.71 11.22 2.63
C ALA A 288 -1.65 11.23 1.51
N ARG A 289 -2.05 11.04 0.25
CA ARG A 289 -1.13 11.01 -0.89
C ARG A 289 -0.50 12.36 -1.17
N MET A 290 -1.30 13.43 -1.20
CA MET A 290 -0.77 14.78 -1.35
C MET A 290 0.13 15.16 -0.16
N ASN A 291 -0.30 14.81 1.06
CA ASN A 291 0.46 15.09 2.28
C ASN A 291 1.79 14.34 2.32
N ALA A 292 1.88 13.14 1.74
CA ALA A 292 3.14 12.43 1.58
C ALA A 292 4.13 13.22 0.70
N THR A 293 3.66 13.82 -0.40
CA THR A 293 4.49 14.68 -1.25
C THR A 293 4.93 15.96 -0.52
N LEU A 294 3.99 16.66 0.14
CA LEU A 294 4.27 17.90 0.87
C LEU A 294 5.25 17.68 2.02
N ARG A 295 5.05 16.62 2.81
CA ARG A 295 5.95 16.26 3.91
C ARG A 295 7.30 15.80 3.41
N GLY A 296 7.37 15.09 2.28
CA GLY A 296 8.62 14.78 1.62
C GLY A 296 9.44 16.05 1.33
N ASN A 297 8.81 17.10 0.78
CA ASN A 297 9.47 18.38 0.53
C ASN A 297 9.81 19.14 1.84
N ARG A 298 8.90 19.13 2.81
CA ARG A 298 9.13 19.74 4.13
C ARG A 298 10.29 19.10 4.89
N ALA A 299 10.47 17.78 4.75
CA ALA A 299 11.61 17.07 5.34
C ALA A 299 12.94 17.62 4.81
N ALA A 300 13.04 17.94 3.52
CA ALA A 300 14.25 18.55 2.95
C ALA A 300 14.53 19.93 3.57
N ALA A 301 13.50 20.77 3.72
CA ALA A 301 13.65 22.07 4.36
C ALA A 301 14.02 21.95 5.85
N LYS A 302 13.48 20.98 6.57
CA LYS A 302 13.84 20.70 7.97
C LYS A 302 15.28 20.19 8.12
N MET A 303 15.78 19.41 7.16
CA MET A 303 17.19 18.99 7.13
C MET A 303 18.12 20.20 7.05
N ASP A 304 17.80 21.22 6.24
CA ASP A 304 18.57 22.46 6.14
C ASP A 304 18.55 23.29 7.44
N LEU A 305 17.55 23.06 8.31
CA LEU A 305 17.45 23.66 9.64
C LEU A 305 18.09 22.80 10.75
N ASN A 306 18.69 21.66 10.41
CA ASN A 306 19.17 20.64 11.34
C ASN A 306 18.07 20.07 12.27
N ASP A 307 16.78 20.22 11.92
CA ASP A 307 15.68 19.54 12.60
C ASP A 307 15.53 18.10 12.09
N TYR A 308 16.52 17.27 12.41
CA TYR A 308 16.59 15.88 11.96
C TYR A 308 15.45 15.02 12.52
N LYS A 309 14.99 15.31 13.75
CA LYS A 309 13.88 14.57 14.37
C LYS A 309 12.56 14.88 13.65
N GLY A 310 12.27 16.16 13.39
CA GLY A 310 11.07 16.56 12.66
C GLY A 310 11.10 16.15 11.19
N ALA A 311 12.28 16.13 10.55
CA ALA A 311 12.45 15.64 9.19
C ALA A 311 12.23 14.12 9.08
N LEU A 312 12.72 13.35 10.07
CA LEU A 312 12.51 11.90 10.13
C LEU A 312 11.03 11.54 10.14
N LEU A 313 10.24 12.21 11.00
CA LEU A 313 8.79 12.02 11.09
C LEU A 313 8.07 12.33 9.76
N ASP A 314 8.54 13.32 9.02
CA ASP A 314 7.98 13.69 7.72
C ASP A 314 8.33 12.66 6.63
N CYS A 315 9.56 12.14 6.63
CA CYS A 315 9.96 11.04 5.76
C CYS A 315 9.18 9.75 6.06
N ASP A 316 9.04 9.38 7.33
CA ASP A 316 8.31 8.19 7.74
C ASP A 316 6.83 8.27 7.36
N PHE A 317 6.20 9.42 7.58
CA PHE A 317 4.84 9.64 7.12
C PHE A 317 4.73 9.46 5.61
N ALA A 318 5.64 10.06 4.83
CA ALA A 318 5.57 9.97 3.39
C ALA A 318 5.70 8.52 2.88
N ILE A 319 6.67 7.76 3.41
CA ILE A 319 6.88 6.35 3.05
C ILE A 319 5.68 5.49 3.44
N ASN A 320 5.18 5.63 4.67
CA ASN A 320 4.03 4.85 5.16
C ASN A 320 2.72 5.16 4.42
N ASN A 321 2.63 6.31 3.74
CA ASN A 321 1.48 6.70 2.93
C ASN A 321 1.73 6.56 1.41
N GLY A 322 2.66 5.68 1.03
CA GLY A 322 2.83 5.24 -0.35
C GLY A 322 3.76 6.11 -1.20
N ALA A 323 4.55 7.00 -0.61
CA ALA A 323 5.60 7.68 -1.36
C ALA A 323 6.72 6.70 -1.71
N THR A 324 6.87 6.40 -3.01
CA THR A 324 7.87 5.46 -3.54
C THR A 324 9.12 6.16 -4.09
N SER A 325 9.25 7.47 -3.86
CA SER A 325 10.37 8.23 -4.42
C SER A 325 11.70 7.83 -3.76
N ALA A 326 12.67 7.42 -4.58
CA ALA A 326 14.05 7.16 -4.15
C ALA A 326 14.63 8.33 -3.32
N LYS A 327 14.24 9.57 -3.67
CA LYS A 327 14.67 10.79 -2.97
C LYS A 327 14.25 10.81 -1.50
N ILE A 328 13.11 10.22 -1.14
CA ILE A 328 12.62 10.24 0.25
C ILE A 328 13.42 9.24 1.09
N TYR A 329 13.72 8.06 0.55
CA TYR A 329 14.62 7.09 1.19
C TYR A 329 16.03 7.67 1.34
N ALA A 330 16.58 8.29 0.30
CA ALA A 330 17.89 8.95 0.39
C ALA A 330 17.90 10.06 1.45
N ARG A 331 16.83 10.86 1.58
CA ARG A 331 16.69 11.86 2.65
C ARG A 331 16.66 11.22 4.03
N ARG A 332 15.84 10.18 4.22
CA ARG A 332 15.74 9.46 5.50
C ARG A 332 17.07 8.82 5.91
N SER A 333 17.80 8.25 4.94
CA SER A 333 19.15 7.75 5.15
C SER A 333 20.12 8.83 5.66
N ARG A 334 20.17 9.98 4.99
CA ARG A 334 21.04 11.10 5.41
C ARG A 334 20.67 11.59 6.81
N ILE A 335 19.38 11.62 7.15
CA ILE A 335 18.91 11.95 8.50
C ILE A 335 19.41 10.91 9.51
N HIS A 336 19.28 9.61 9.23
CA HIS A 336 19.81 8.55 10.08
C HIS A 336 21.32 8.64 10.27
N GLU A 337 22.06 9.01 9.23
CA GLU A 337 23.51 9.24 9.32
C GLU A 337 23.84 10.39 10.28
N GLN A 338 23.13 11.52 10.22
CA GLN A 338 23.29 12.63 11.17
C GLN A 338 22.90 12.27 12.61
N LEU A 339 22.06 11.25 12.78
CA LEU A 339 21.68 10.70 14.08
C LEU A 339 22.57 9.52 14.52
N GLU A 340 23.69 9.28 13.82
CA GLU A 340 24.65 8.18 14.05
C GLU A 340 24.03 6.77 13.98
N LYS A 341 22.87 6.65 13.33
CA LYS A 341 22.17 5.38 13.08
C LYS A 341 22.60 4.79 11.74
N PHE A 342 23.87 4.43 11.64
CA PHE A 342 24.49 4.02 10.36
C PHE A 342 23.82 2.80 9.71
N ASP A 343 23.34 1.83 10.50
CA ASP A 343 22.67 0.64 9.96
C ASP A 343 21.33 1.00 9.30
N ASP A 344 20.54 1.88 9.92
CA ASP A 344 19.31 2.42 9.32
C ASP A 344 19.63 3.22 8.05
N ALA A 345 20.68 4.05 8.11
CA ALA A 345 21.11 4.87 6.99
C ALA A 345 21.49 4.02 5.76
N VAL A 346 22.26 2.95 5.95
CA VAL A 346 22.66 2.04 4.85
C VAL A 346 21.45 1.33 4.26
N ARG A 347 20.50 0.87 5.09
CA ARG A 347 19.27 0.22 4.61
C ARG A 347 18.44 1.14 3.73
N ASP A 348 18.22 2.37 4.18
CA ASP A 348 17.45 3.35 3.41
C ASP A 348 18.15 3.77 2.12
N MET A 349 19.47 3.98 2.16
CA MET A 349 20.23 4.34 0.96
C MET A 349 20.28 3.19 -0.06
N GLN A 350 20.29 1.94 0.43
CA GLN A 350 20.17 0.76 -0.42
C GLN A 350 18.83 0.76 -1.16
N GLN A 351 17.71 1.00 -0.46
CA GLN A 351 16.40 1.13 -1.08
C GLN A 351 16.35 2.28 -2.10
N ALA A 352 16.98 3.41 -1.79
CA ALA A 352 17.10 4.53 -2.73
C ALA A 352 17.88 4.13 -3.99
N ALA A 353 19.01 3.42 -3.85
CA ALA A 353 19.87 2.99 -4.95
C ALA A 353 19.21 1.91 -5.84
N GLU A 354 18.43 1.01 -5.25
CA GLU A 354 17.65 0.01 -5.99
C GLU A 354 16.56 0.66 -6.86
N ALA A 355 15.95 1.73 -6.38
CA ALA A 355 14.94 2.49 -7.12
C ALA A 355 15.55 3.47 -8.13
N ASP A 356 16.74 4.01 -7.84
CA ASP A 356 17.45 4.99 -8.67
C ASP A 356 18.97 4.83 -8.51
N GLY A 357 19.61 4.28 -9.54
CA GLY A 357 21.05 3.97 -9.54
C GLY A 357 21.97 5.17 -9.32
N THR A 358 21.46 6.41 -9.40
CA THR A 358 22.26 7.61 -9.07
C THR A 358 22.73 7.64 -7.61
N PHE A 359 22.06 6.92 -6.71
CA PHE A 359 22.44 6.82 -5.30
C PHE A 359 23.49 5.74 -5.01
N GLU A 360 23.88 4.89 -5.97
CA GLU A 360 24.84 3.81 -5.71
C GLU A 360 26.21 4.30 -5.24
N ALA A 361 26.68 5.43 -5.80
CA ALA A 361 27.95 6.01 -5.38
C ALA A 361 27.88 6.50 -3.93
N GLU A 362 26.77 7.12 -3.54
CA GLU A 362 26.53 7.60 -2.18
C GLU A 362 26.42 6.42 -1.21
N LEU A 363 25.71 5.35 -1.58
CA LEU A 363 25.63 4.11 -0.82
C LEU A 363 27.01 3.50 -0.55
N ARG A 364 27.87 3.40 -1.57
CA ARG A 364 29.23 2.86 -1.40
C ARG A 364 30.00 3.67 -0.36
N GLN A 365 29.94 5.00 -0.44
CA GLN A 365 30.61 5.87 0.52
C GLN A 365 30.01 5.77 1.93
N LEU A 366 28.68 5.67 2.03
CA LEU A 366 27.99 5.49 3.31
C LEU A 366 28.37 4.17 3.97
N ARG A 367 28.50 3.08 3.21
CA ARG A 367 28.97 1.79 3.74
C ARG A 367 30.38 1.89 4.33
N VAL A 368 31.29 2.61 3.69
CA VAL A 368 32.63 2.86 4.23
C VAL A 368 32.54 3.62 5.55
N ARG A 369 31.73 4.68 5.62
CA ARG A 369 31.53 5.46 6.86
C ARG A 369 30.87 4.62 7.97
N ALA A 370 29.88 3.79 7.64
CA ALA A 370 29.24 2.87 8.57
C ALA A 370 30.19 1.79 9.12
N LYS A 371 31.10 1.28 8.27
CA LYS A 371 32.16 0.37 8.73
C LYS A 371 33.12 1.09 9.67
N ARG A 372 33.53 2.31 9.31
CA ARG A 372 34.42 3.14 10.13
C ARG A 372 33.80 3.52 11.48
N SER A 373 32.49 3.73 11.58
CA SER A 373 31.84 4.04 12.86
C SER A 373 31.75 2.83 13.81
N LYS A 374 31.74 1.61 13.26
CA LYS A 374 31.81 0.35 14.03
C LYS A 374 33.24 -0.06 14.38
N ARG A 375 34.23 0.61 13.80
CA ARG A 375 35.65 0.30 14.01
C ARG A 375 36.05 0.54 15.46
N LYS A 376 36.71 -0.45 16.06
CA LYS A 376 37.31 -0.32 17.39
C LYS A 376 38.43 0.73 17.34
N ASP A 377 38.42 1.65 18.30
CA ASP A 377 39.51 2.62 18.46
C ASP A 377 40.62 2.02 19.34
N TYR A 378 41.59 1.35 18.70
CA TYR A 378 42.71 0.72 19.39
C TYR A 378 43.60 1.70 20.17
N TYR A 379 43.64 2.97 19.78
CA TYR A 379 44.37 3.99 20.54
C TYR A 379 43.69 4.26 21.88
N LYS A 380 42.36 4.36 21.87
CA LYS A 380 41.54 4.50 23.08
C LYS A 380 41.63 3.26 23.98
N VAL A 381 41.65 2.04 23.42
CA VAL A 381 41.83 0.79 24.18
C VAL A 381 43.16 0.79 24.95
N LEU A 382 44.24 1.25 24.34
CA LEU A 382 45.55 1.37 25.02
C LEU A 382 45.69 2.65 25.86
N GLY A 383 44.74 3.58 25.80
CA GLY A 383 44.79 4.85 26.52
C GLY A 383 45.90 5.79 26.05
N VAL A 384 46.23 5.78 24.75
CA VAL A 384 47.27 6.61 24.13
C VAL A 384 46.68 7.46 23.01
N SER A 385 47.18 8.67 22.83
CA SER A 385 46.78 9.51 21.70
C SER A 385 47.47 9.04 20.41
N GLN A 386 46.82 9.24 19.26
CA GLN A 386 47.41 8.89 17.97
C GLN A 386 48.71 9.66 17.69
N GLN A 387 48.81 10.91 18.16
CA GLN A 387 49.97 11.78 17.96
C GLN A 387 51.18 11.35 18.80
N GLU A 388 50.95 10.72 19.96
CA GLU A 388 52.00 10.29 20.89
C GLU A 388 52.31 8.79 20.78
N SER A 389 51.82 8.11 19.75
CA SER A 389 51.84 6.64 19.60
C SER A 389 53.15 6.08 19.01
N ASN A 390 54.30 6.53 19.49
CA ASN A 390 55.58 5.91 19.13
C ASN A 390 55.70 4.49 19.74
N GLN A 391 56.66 3.68 19.27
CA GLN A 391 56.74 2.28 19.72
C GLN A 391 56.96 2.14 21.23
N ASP A 392 57.70 3.06 21.87
CA ASP A 392 57.99 2.99 23.29
C ASP A 392 56.77 3.36 24.14
N THR A 393 55.99 4.35 23.73
CA THR A 393 54.74 4.73 24.41
C THR A 393 53.71 3.63 24.27
N LEU A 394 53.57 3.03 23.09
CA LEU A 394 52.69 1.88 22.86
C LEU A 394 53.06 0.68 23.75
N LYS A 395 54.36 0.34 23.86
CA LYS A 395 54.84 -0.73 24.73
C LYS A 395 54.58 -0.45 26.20
N ARG A 396 54.82 0.78 26.66
CA ARG A 396 54.54 1.17 28.06
C ARG A 396 53.05 1.14 28.37
N ALA A 397 52.22 1.66 27.47
CA ALA A 397 50.77 1.67 27.59
C ALA A 397 50.22 0.23 27.65
N TYR A 398 50.66 -0.64 26.74
CA TYR A 398 50.33 -2.07 26.74
C TYR A 398 50.74 -2.76 28.04
N LYS A 399 51.99 -2.55 28.51
CA LYS A 399 52.49 -3.10 29.77
C LYS A 399 51.61 -2.71 30.96
N LYS A 400 51.24 -1.42 31.03
CA LYS A 400 50.38 -0.86 32.08
C LYS A 400 48.97 -1.46 32.02
N ALA A 401 48.38 -1.53 30.83
CA ALA A 401 47.03 -2.03 30.61
C ALA A 401 46.93 -3.55 30.91
N CYS A 402 47.92 -4.35 30.48
CA CYS A 402 48.00 -5.77 30.82
C CYS A 402 48.10 -6.02 32.33
N LEU A 403 48.90 -5.24 33.07
CA LEU A 403 48.98 -5.37 34.53
C LEU A 403 47.67 -5.00 35.24
N GLN A 404 46.89 -4.09 34.66
CA GLN A 404 45.60 -3.68 35.21
C GLN A 404 44.54 -4.78 35.03
N TRP A 405 44.53 -5.43 33.86
CA TRP A 405 43.49 -6.38 33.46
C TRP A 405 43.96 -7.85 33.49
N HIS A 406 45.11 -8.15 34.09
CA HIS A 406 45.62 -9.51 34.18
C HIS A 406 44.67 -10.45 34.95
N PRO A 407 44.38 -11.67 34.46
CA PRO A 407 43.45 -12.60 35.12
C PRO A 407 43.73 -12.83 36.61
N ASP A 408 45.00 -12.96 37.00
CA ASP A 408 45.40 -13.15 38.41
C ASP A 408 44.91 -12.03 39.35
N LYS A 409 44.81 -10.79 38.87
CA LYS A 409 44.35 -9.66 39.68
C LYS A 409 42.85 -9.71 39.94
N TRP A 410 42.11 -10.41 39.08
CA TRP A 410 40.65 -10.54 39.11
C TRP A 410 40.20 -11.97 39.47
N ALA A 411 41.13 -12.85 39.87
CA ALA A 411 40.85 -14.26 40.19
C ALA A 411 39.82 -14.44 41.32
N HIS A 412 39.69 -13.46 42.22
CA HIS A 412 38.73 -13.45 43.32
C HIS A 412 37.51 -12.54 43.09
N ALA A 413 37.40 -11.91 41.92
CA ALA A 413 36.27 -11.05 41.56
C ALA A 413 35.01 -11.87 41.22
N SER A 414 33.88 -11.19 41.07
CA SER A 414 32.64 -11.82 40.59
C SER A 414 32.80 -12.34 39.16
N GLU A 415 31.93 -13.26 38.74
CA GLU A 415 31.98 -13.85 37.39
C GLU A 415 31.82 -12.79 36.28
N GLU A 416 30.98 -11.79 36.52
CA GLU A 416 30.79 -10.65 35.60
C GLU A 416 32.05 -9.79 35.48
N GLU A 417 32.77 -9.57 36.59
CA GLU A 417 34.02 -8.80 36.58
C GLU A 417 35.18 -9.56 35.95
N LYS A 418 35.25 -10.88 36.17
CA LYS A 418 36.23 -11.76 35.52
C LYS A 418 36.06 -11.76 34.01
N THR A 419 34.85 -12.00 33.54
CA THR A 419 34.53 -11.99 32.11
C THR A 419 34.79 -10.62 31.48
N HIS A 420 34.50 -9.52 32.18
CA HIS A 420 34.85 -8.18 31.73
C HIS A 420 36.37 -7.97 31.64
N ALA A 421 37.12 -8.38 32.67
CA ALA A 421 38.58 -8.25 32.69
C ALA A 421 39.25 -9.08 31.59
N GLU A 422 38.79 -10.31 31.35
CA GLU A 422 39.25 -11.15 30.24
C GLU A 422 38.97 -10.52 28.87
N MET A 423 37.79 -9.92 28.71
CA MET A 423 37.43 -9.20 27.48
C MET A 423 38.36 -8.00 27.25
N GLN A 424 38.58 -7.17 28.28
CA GLN A 424 39.50 -6.03 28.21
C GLN A 424 40.93 -6.49 27.91
N PHE A 425 41.40 -7.55 28.55
CA PHE A 425 42.73 -8.10 28.33
C PHE A 425 42.91 -8.57 26.88
N LYS A 426 41.88 -9.21 26.30
CA LYS A 426 41.88 -9.61 24.88
C LYS A 426 41.91 -8.40 23.95
N GLU A 427 41.09 -7.38 24.21
CA GLU A 427 41.05 -6.14 23.42
C GLU A 427 42.39 -5.38 23.45
N ILE A 428 43.06 -5.34 24.60
CA ILE A 428 44.38 -4.72 24.76
C ILE A 428 45.45 -5.47 23.94
N GLY A 429 45.40 -6.80 23.94
CA GLY A 429 46.26 -7.65 23.12
C GLY A 429 46.06 -7.39 21.63
N GLU A 430 44.81 -7.38 21.18
CA GLU A 430 44.42 -7.06 19.79
C GLU A 430 44.92 -5.66 19.38
N ALA A 431 44.66 -4.65 20.22
CA ALA A 431 45.05 -3.26 19.98
C ALA A 431 46.57 -3.10 19.84
N PHE A 432 47.33 -3.69 20.75
CA PHE A 432 48.80 -3.62 20.66
C PHE A 432 49.34 -4.43 19.48
N GLY A 433 48.75 -5.59 19.16
CA GLY A 433 49.16 -6.39 18.00
C GLY A 433 48.98 -5.66 16.66
N VAL A 434 48.00 -4.76 16.55
CA VAL A 434 47.78 -3.92 15.37
C VAL A 434 48.67 -2.68 15.39
N LEU A 435 48.78 -1.99 16.53
CA LEU A 435 49.47 -0.70 16.61
C LEU A 435 51.00 -0.81 16.72
N SER A 436 51.52 -1.92 17.24
CA SER A 436 52.97 -2.10 17.43
C SER A 436 53.72 -2.39 16.12
N ASP A 437 53.06 -3.03 15.16
CA ASP A 437 53.61 -3.33 13.83
C ASP A 437 53.44 -2.10 12.91
N PRO A 438 54.53 -1.52 12.35
CA PRO A 438 54.45 -0.31 11.52
C PRO A 438 53.56 -0.46 10.28
N GLN A 439 53.51 -1.65 9.68
CA GLN A 439 52.70 -1.92 8.49
C GLN A 439 51.24 -2.05 8.87
N LYS A 440 50.92 -2.82 9.92
CA LYS A 440 49.54 -2.96 10.42
C LYS A 440 48.99 -1.65 10.95
N LYS A 441 49.81 -0.88 11.68
CA LYS A 441 49.47 0.47 12.14
C LYS A 441 49.14 1.38 10.97
N ARG A 442 49.94 1.36 9.89
CA ARG A 442 49.67 2.14 8.68
C ARG A 442 48.38 1.71 7.99
N MET A 443 48.10 0.42 7.89
CA MET A 443 46.85 -0.09 7.30
C MET A 443 45.63 0.28 8.15
N TYR A 444 45.76 0.21 9.47
CA TYR A 444 44.77 0.69 10.42
C TYR A 444 44.56 2.21 10.21
N ASP A 445 45.60 3.04 10.36
CA ASP A 445 45.51 4.50 10.24
C ASP A 445 44.94 4.96 8.88
N SER A 446 45.21 4.22 7.81
CA SER A 446 44.67 4.50 6.46
C SER A 446 43.26 3.94 6.20
N GLY A 447 42.70 3.14 7.11
CA GLY A 447 41.40 2.49 6.94
C GLY A 447 41.41 1.31 5.96
N GLN A 448 42.58 0.84 5.53
CA GLN A 448 42.71 -0.31 4.63
C GLN A 448 42.24 -1.61 5.29
N MET A 449 42.35 -1.72 6.62
CA MET A 449 41.82 -2.85 7.39
C MET A 449 40.28 -2.92 7.42
N ASP A 450 39.56 -1.87 6.99
CA ASP A 450 38.09 -1.81 7.07
C ASP A 450 37.42 -2.56 5.88
N ASN A 451 38.17 -2.91 4.84
CA ASN A 451 37.65 -3.55 3.62
C ASN A 451 37.52 -5.08 3.73
N ASP A 452 38.09 -5.71 4.75
CA ASP A 452 38.44 -7.14 4.74
C ASP A 452 37.43 -8.09 5.43
N VAL A 453 36.23 -7.60 5.80
CA VAL A 453 35.27 -8.39 6.61
C VAL A 453 34.18 -9.10 5.78
N GLU A 454 34.14 -8.95 4.45
CA GLU A 454 33.20 -9.70 3.59
C GLU A 454 33.89 -10.34 2.37
N GLY A 455 34.29 -11.61 2.52
CA GLY A 455 34.27 -12.60 1.44
C GLY A 455 35.29 -12.51 0.29
N ALA A 456 36.26 -11.61 0.30
CA ALA A 456 37.32 -11.56 -0.70
C ALA A 456 38.58 -12.31 -0.24
N ASN A 457 38.84 -13.44 -0.89
CA ASN A 457 40.00 -14.31 -0.74
C ASN A 457 41.32 -13.53 -0.91
N MET A 458 42.09 -13.33 0.18
CA MET A 458 43.48 -12.85 0.16
C MET A 458 44.37 -13.75 1.05
N PRO A 459 45.70 -13.75 0.83
CA PRO A 459 46.60 -14.84 1.18
C PRO A 459 46.59 -15.14 2.68
N SER A 460 46.44 -16.43 2.98
CA SER A 460 46.61 -17.07 4.29
C SER A 460 47.72 -16.40 5.12
N GLY A 461 47.37 -15.49 6.04
CA GLY A 461 48.39 -14.83 6.88
C GLY A 461 47.98 -13.59 7.69
N PHE A 462 46.87 -12.91 7.36
CA PHE A 462 46.52 -11.63 8.02
C PHE A 462 45.31 -11.67 8.98
N GLY A 463 44.54 -12.76 8.99
CA GLY A 463 43.46 -13.00 9.96
C GLY A 463 43.84 -14.07 10.97
N GLY A 464 44.79 -13.77 11.86
CA GLY A 464 45.09 -14.64 12.99
C GLY A 464 44.25 -14.20 14.19
N ASP A 465 43.30 -15.04 14.61
CA ASP A 465 42.75 -14.96 15.96
C ASP A 465 43.92 -14.96 16.94
N VAL A 466 44.18 -13.83 17.60
CA VAL A 466 45.19 -13.75 18.65
C VAL A 466 44.64 -14.56 19.82
N ASN A 467 45.02 -15.84 19.88
CA ASN A 467 44.62 -16.74 20.96
C ASN A 467 45.22 -16.27 22.29
N GLY A 468 44.62 -16.63 23.42
CA GLY A 468 45.11 -16.26 24.75
C GLY A 468 46.61 -16.57 24.93
N GLY A 469 47.09 -17.68 24.37
CA GLY A 469 48.51 -18.05 24.37
C GLY A 469 49.44 -17.07 23.64
N ASP A 470 49.00 -16.47 22.53
CA ASP A 470 49.79 -15.48 21.77
C ASP A 470 49.87 -14.14 22.52
N ILE A 471 48.81 -13.77 23.25
CA ILE A 471 48.80 -12.57 24.10
C ILE A 471 49.79 -12.74 25.25
N PHE A 472 49.79 -13.90 25.92
CA PHE A 472 50.74 -14.19 26.99
C PHE A 472 52.17 -14.27 26.49
N HIS A 473 52.41 -14.84 25.30
CA HIS A 473 53.73 -14.85 24.69
C HIS A 473 54.22 -13.43 24.33
N MET A 474 53.33 -12.60 23.77
CA MET A 474 53.62 -11.19 23.46
C MET A 474 53.88 -10.38 24.74
N MET A 475 53.12 -10.62 25.80
CA MET A 475 53.37 -10.05 27.13
C MET A 475 54.76 -10.47 27.61
N ASN A 476 55.07 -11.76 27.58
CA ASN A 476 56.35 -12.26 28.07
C ASN A 476 57.52 -11.63 27.29
N PHE A 477 57.40 -11.50 25.96
CA PHE A 477 58.39 -10.83 25.10
C PHE A 477 58.56 -9.34 25.44
N VAL A 478 57.48 -8.59 25.65
CA VAL A 478 57.54 -7.16 26.01
C VAL A 478 58.09 -6.95 27.43
N PHE A 479 57.81 -7.86 28.36
CA PHE A 479 58.29 -7.79 29.74
C PHE A 479 59.74 -8.26 29.90
N THR A 480 60.24 -9.17 29.04
CA THR A 480 61.63 -9.68 29.10
C THR A 480 62.61 -8.86 28.27
N ASN A 481 62.19 -8.25 27.15
CA ASN A 481 63.11 -7.60 26.21
C ASN A 481 63.23 -6.07 26.38
N GLY A 482 62.56 -5.48 27.39
CA GLY A 482 62.42 -4.03 27.58
C GLY A 482 63.07 -3.42 28.82
N SER A 483 63.74 -4.21 29.66
CA SER A 483 64.48 -3.70 30.81
C SER A 483 65.81 -4.42 30.93
N GLY A 484 66.88 -3.72 30.60
CA GLY A 484 68.22 -4.06 31.04
C GLY A 484 68.31 -3.92 32.56
N GLN A 485 67.72 -4.88 33.28
CA GLN A 485 68.08 -5.20 34.65
C GLN A 485 67.54 -6.61 34.94
N GLY A 486 68.47 -7.54 35.18
CA GLY A 486 68.17 -8.92 35.50
C GLY A 486 67.22 -9.01 36.69
N GLY A 487 66.06 -9.59 36.43
CA GLY A 487 65.09 -10.02 37.42
C GLY A 487 64.48 -11.30 36.92
N GLN A 488 65.10 -12.43 37.26
CA GLN A 488 64.55 -13.76 37.09
C GLN A 488 63.14 -13.78 37.70
N PHE A 489 62.10 -13.98 36.88
CA PHE A 489 60.82 -14.42 37.43
C PHE A 489 61.02 -15.82 38.04
N PRO A 490 60.48 -16.11 39.23
CA PRO A 490 60.64 -17.42 39.85
C PRO A 490 60.03 -18.48 38.93
N GLY A 491 60.85 -19.41 38.48
CA GLY A 491 60.42 -20.55 37.70
C GLY A 491 59.44 -21.41 38.49
N GLY A 492 58.16 -21.35 38.10
CA GLY A 492 57.20 -22.43 38.28
C GLY A 492 57.03 -23.11 36.93
N GLY A 493 57.46 -24.37 36.81
CA GLY A 493 57.41 -25.12 35.56
C GLY A 493 55.99 -25.19 34.99
N PHE A 494 55.84 -24.83 33.72
CA PHE A 494 54.67 -25.18 32.94
C PHE A 494 54.68 -26.69 32.70
N GLN A 495 53.93 -27.44 33.53
CA GLN A 495 53.42 -28.74 33.13
C GLN A 495 52.29 -28.51 32.14
N THR A 496 52.44 -29.07 30.95
CA THR A 496 51.39 -29.21 29.94
C THR A 496 50.27 -30.10 30.48
N GLY A 497 49.31 -29.48 31.16
CA GLY A 497 48.00 -30.07 31.43
C GLY A 497 47.10 -29.85 30.21
N GLY A 498 46.81 -30.92 29.48
CA GLY A 498 45.98 -30.88 28.27
C GLY A 498 44.58 -30.34 28.56
N PHE A 499 44.17 -29.34 27.79
CA PHE A 499 42.77 -28.99 27.62
C PHE A 499 42.12 -29.98 26.63
N PRO A 500 40.92 -30.49 26.93
CA PRO A 500 40.19 -31.33 25.99
C PRO A 500 39.70 -30.50 24.80
N SER A 501 40.07 -30.98 23.62
CA SER A 501 39.48 -30.59 22.33
C SER A 501 37.97 -30.84 22.38
N ALA A 502 37.18 -29.77 22.52
CA ALA A 502 35.75 -29.80 22.22
C ALA A 502 35.56 -29.63 20.71
N SER A 503 35.82 -30.73 19.99
CA SER A 503 35.40 -30.89 18.61
C SER A 503 33.87 -30.97 18.60
N PHE A 504 33.20 -29.89 18.21
CA PHE A 504 31.75 -29.89 17.96
C PHE A 504 31.49 -30.58 16.60
N GLY A 505 31.64 -31.90 16.61
CA GLY A 505 31.16 -32.79 15.56
C GLY A 505 29.72 -33.18 15.86
N GLY A 506 28.80 -32.80 14.98
CA GLY A 506 27.39 -33.19 15.06
C GLY A 506 27.21 -34.71 14.94
N PRO A 507 26.21 -35.31 15.61
CA PRO A 507 25.93 -36.72 15.47
C PRO A 507 24.95 -36.98 14.32
N PHE A 508 25.37 -37.77 13.34
CA PHE A 508 24.47 -38.63 12.59
C PHE A 508 24.34 -39.96 13.35
N ALA A 509 23.10 -40.42 13.53
CA ALA A 509 22.77 -41.81 13.86
C ALA A 509 21.66 -42.29 12.93
N ASP A 510 21.86 -43.51 12.45
CA ASP A 510 21.11 -44.27 11.44
C ASP A 510 19.63 -44.52 11.73
N GLY A 511 18.87 -44.76 10.65
CA GLY A 511 18.06 -45.99 10.61
C GLY A 511 16.61 -45.92 10.15
N ARG A 512 16.42 -46.18 8.85
CA ARG A 512 15.32 -46.93 8.18
C ARG A 512 13.97 -46.25 7.93
N GLY A 513 13.61 -46.23 6.63
CA GLY A 513 12.22 -46.31 6.18
C GLY A 513 11.99 -45.84 4.73
N ASN A 514 11.89 -46.80 3.79
CA ASN A 514 11.18 -46.78 2.47
C ASN A 514 10.83 -45.41 1.85
N GLY A 515 11.13 -45.07 0.59
CA GLY A 515 11.28 -45.89 -0.60
C GLY A 515 10.57 -45.17 -1.77
N ARG A 516 11.19 -45.23 -2.97
CA ARG A 516 10.70 -44.96 -4.35
C ARG A 516 11.28 -43.74 -5.09
N ARG A 517 12.23 -44.09 -5.96
CA ARG A 517 12.37 -43.77 -7.40
C ARG A 517 12.40 -42.30 -7.88
N ARG A 518 13.60 -41.95 -8.37
CA ARG A 518 13.97 -41.03 -9.49
C ARG A 518 13.08 -41.19 -10.76
N PRO A 519 13.11 -40.29 -11.79
CA PRO A 519 14.24 -39.42 -12.13
C PRO A 519 13.98 -37.99 -12.63
N ARG A 520 15.12 -37.29 -12.65
CA ARG A 520 15.56 -36.11 -13.37
C ARG A 520 15.40 -36.24 -14.90
N GLY A 521 14.94 -35.17 -15.53
CA GLY A 521 15.17 -34.75 -16.93
C GLY A 521 14.83 -33.26 -16.97
N GLY A 522 15.62 -32.32 -17.51
CA GLY A 522 16.59 -32.37 -18.59
C GLY A 522 16.03 -31.53 -19.74
N THR A 523 16.72 -30.43 -20.09
CA THR A 523 16.59 -29.59 -21.32
C THR A 523 15.23 -28.87 -21.50
N GLY A 524 15.06 -27.70 -22.10
CA GLY A 524 15.80 -26.89 -23.08
C GLY A 524 14.75 -26.27 -24.02
N PHE A 525 14.93 -25.00 -24.41
CA PHE A 525 14.19 -24.26 -25.47
C PHE A 525 12.66 -24.08 -25.33
N PHE A 526 12.21 -22.85 -25.08
CA PHE A 526 11.76 -21.85 -26.07
C PHE A 526 11.67 -20.48 -25.41
#